data_AF-A0A059FN80-F1
#
_entry.id   AF-A0A059FN80-F1
#
_cell.length_a   1.000
_cell.length_b   1.000
_cell.length_c   1.000
_cell.angle_alpha   90.00
_cell.angle_beta   90.00
_cell.angle_gamma   90.00
#
_symmetry.space_group_name_H-M   'P 1'
#
loop_
_entity.id
_entity.type
_entity.pdbx_description
1 polymer ?
#
loop_
_entity_poly.entity_id
_entity_poly.type
_entity_poly.pdbx_seq_one_letter_code
_entity_poly.pdbx_strand_id
1 'polypeptide(L)'
;MKRSSGPATPSDAGMAGWRKYAGLAALCALVLGVMAAGITGAWDIDGFDRTLTDQVPGLRTDWLTTAMLVVSALGDARYLSVFGVVVVLTLLARRAWRPAAGVALAYSLLPIMVRLIKGWVVRPRPTVDLYGGVEAFSFPSGHAANAMMIYGGLAVLTWMTLGGRRRVVIAGLLALLVVSIAVSRVYLGAHWPSDTLAGLAVGGVMLTALAACLHHPATPAVPRAAPVTSLCVLCLTGPVYALLTLPAARVLYHALG
;
A
#
# COMPACT_ATOMS: atom_id res chain seq x y z
N MET A 1 -40.29 -14.63 -29.26
CA MET A 1 -40.28 -15.27 -27.92
C MET A 1 -39.19 -14.60 -27.07
N LYS A 2 -39.53 -13.52 -26.35
CA LYS A 2 -38.60 -12.78 -25.47
C LYS A 2 -38.45 -13.57 -24.17
N ARG A 3 -37.24 -14.06 -23.87
CA ARG A 3 -36.92 -14.62 -22.54
C ARG A 3 -36.90 -13.46 -21.53
N SER A 4 -37.88 -13.41 -20.64
CA SER A 4 -37.85 -12.54 -19.47
C SER A 4 -36.79 -13.07 -18.51
N SER A 5 -35.67 -12.36 -18.39
CA SER A 5 -34.72 -12.59 -17.28
C SER A 5 -35.40 -12.17 -15.99
N GLY A 6 -35.76 -13.13 -15.14
CA GLY A 6 -36.26 -12.88 -13.79
C GLY A 6 -35.24 -12.08 -12.96
N PRO A 7 -35.69 -11.41 -11.88
CA PRO A 7 -34.80 -10.68 -10.99
C PRO A 7 -33.73 -11.63 -10.43
N ALA A 8 -32.45 -11.26 -10.56
CA ALA A 8 -31.33 -12.02 -10.04
C ALA A 8 -31.55 -12.32 -8.55
N THR A 9 -31.34 -13.57 -8.13
CA THR A 9 -31.49 -13.95 -6.74
C THR A 9 -30.43 -13.25 -5.88
N PRO A 10 -30.67 -12.97 -4.59
CA PRO A 10 -29.69 -12.35 -3.70
C PRO A 10 -28.32 -13.07 -3.69
N SER A 11 -28.29 -14.38 -3.94
CA SER A 11 -27.08 -15.19 -4.11
C SER A 11 -26.29 -14.85 -5.37
N ASP A 12 -26.95 -14.55 -6.49
CA ASP A 12 -26.28 -14.24 -7.76
C ASP A 12 -25.59 -12.87 -7.71
N ALA A 13 -26.24 -11.88 -7.07
CA ALA A 13 -25.67 -10.56 -6.82
C ALA A 13 -24.49 -10.60 -5.82
N GLY A 14 -24.59 -11.46 -4.79
CA GLY A 14 -23.51 -11.71 -3.85
C GLY A 14 -22.29 -12.38 -4.50
N MET A 15 -22.49 -13.44 -5.29
CA MET A 15 -21.41 -14.17 -5.97
C MET A 15 -20.66 -13.33 -7.02
N ALA A 16 -21.36 -12.45 -7.75
CA ALA A 16 -20.73 -11.55 -8.72
C ALA A 16 -19.76 -10.56 -8.05
N GLY A 17 -20.06 -10.12 -6.82
CA GLY A 17 -19.24 -9.21 -6.03
C GLY A 17 -17.93 -9.82 -5.54
N TRP A 18 -17.90 -11.11 -5.21
CA TRP A 18 -16.69 -11.81 -4.74
C TRP A 18 -15.72 -12.15 -5.88
N ARG A 19 -16.23 -12.49 -7.07
CA ARG A 19 -15.40 -12.86 -8.24
C ARG A 19 -14.42 -11.75 -8.65
N LYS A 20 -14.83 -10.48 -8.59
CA LYS A 20 -13.93 -9.35 -8.89
C LYS A 20 -12.79 -9.21 -7.89
N TYR A 21 -13.03 -9.46 -6.60
CA TYR A 21 -11.99 -9.41 -5.57
C TYR A 21 -11.07 -10.63 -5.65
N ALA A 22 -11.61 -11.80 -5.97
CA ALA A 22 -10.84 -13.02 -6.19
C ALA A 22 -9.87 -12.88 -7.38
N GLY A 23 -10.30 -12.29 -8.50
CA GLY A 23 -9.43 -12.03 -9.64
C GLY A 23 -8.28 -11.07 -9.32
N LEU A 24 -8.56 -9.98 -8.59
CA LEU A 24 -7.51 -9.03 -8.18
C LEU A 24 -6.57 -9.64 -7.13
N ALA A 25 -7.10 -10.41 -6.18
CA ALA A 25 -6.30 -11.14 -5.19
C ALA A 25 -5.37 -12.15 -5.89
N ALA A 26 -5.89 -12.90 -6.87
CA ALA A 26 -5.12 -13.85 -7.66
C ALA A 26 -4.03 -13.15 -8.49
N LEU A 27 -4.32 -12.00 -9.08
CA LEU A 27 -3.31 -11.19 -9.79
C LEU A 27 -2.21 -10.72 -8.84
N CYS A 28 -2.56 -10.19 -7.67
CA CYS A 28 -1.57 -9.78 -6.68
C CYS A 28 -0.76 -10.98 -6.17
N ALA A 29 -1.40 -12.11 -5.88
CA ALA A 29 -0.71 -13.33 -5.47
C ALA A 29 0.22 -13.86 -6.58
N LEU A 30 -0.19 -13.77 -7.85
CA LEU A 30 0.64 -14.12 -9.00
C LEU A 30 1.87 -13.23 -9.08
N VAL A 31 1.71 -11.90 -8.99
CA VAL A 31 2.85 -10.96 -8.99
C VAL A 31 3.82 -11.28 -7.85
N LEU A 32 3.31 -11.50 -6.63
CA LEU A 32 4.13 -11.90 -5.50
C LEU A 32 4.87 -13.22 -5.76
N GLY A 33 4.17 -14.23 -6.29
CA GLY A 33 4.74 -15.53 -6.61
C GLY A 33 5.82 -15.45 -7.69
N VAL A 34 5.63 -14.64 -8.74
CA VAL A 34 6.63 -14.42 -9.79
C VAL A 34 7.87 -13.73 -9.22
N MET A 35 7.71 -12.69 -8.40
CA MET A 35 8.85 -12.03 -7.74
C MET A 35 9.59 -13.00 -6.82
N ALA A 36 8.87 -13.77 -5.99
CA ALA A 36 9.47 -14.75 -5.09
C ALA A 36 10.20 -15.89 -5.86
N ALA A 37 9.63 -16.36 -6.97
CA ALA A 37 10.27 -17.37 -7.83
C ALA A 37 11.60 -16.86 -8.42
N GLY A 38 11.68 -15.57 -8.75
CA GLY A 38 12.91 -14.93 -9.20
C GLY A 38 14.01 -14.99 -8.13
N ILE A 39 13.66 -14.77 -6.86
CA ILE A 39 14.61 -14.88 -5.74
C ILE A 39 15.16 -16.30 -5.60
N THR A 40 14.34 -17.31 -5.91
CA THR A 40 14.77 -18.71 -5.92
C THR A 40 15.53 -19.12 -7.19
N GLY A 41 15.80 -18.19 -8.11
CA GLY A 41 16.56 -18.44 -9.34
C GLY A 41 15.73 -18.97 -10.52
N ALA A 42 14.39 -18.88 -10.47
CA ALA A 42 13.53 -19.34 -11.57
C ALA A 42 13.61 -18.44 -12.82
N TRP A 43 14.06 -17.20 -12.67
CA TRP A 43 14.32 -16.25 -13.76
C TRP A 43 15.29 -15.17 -13.27
N ASP A 44 15.86 -14.39 -14.20
CA ASP A 44 16.88 -13.37 -13.91
C ASP A 44 16.30 -12.11 -13.23
N ILE A 45 15.98 -12.23 -11.94
CA ILE A 45 15.47 -11.13 -11.12
C ILE A 45 16.51 -10.03 -10.90
N ASP A 46 17.79 -10.39 -10.81
CA ASP A 46 18.87 -9.45 -10.58
C ASP A 46 19.12 -8.61 -11.83
N GLY A 47 19.07 -9.20 -13.02
CA GLY A 47 19.12 -8.47 -14.29
C GLY A 47 17.94 -7.50 -14.45
N PHE A 48 16.72 -7.92 -14.10
CA PHE A 48 15.55 -7.03 -14.07
C PHE A 48 15.73 -5.86 -13.11
N ASP A 49 16.18 -6.14 -11.89
CA ASP A 49 16.35 -5.12 -10.87
C ASP A 49 17.47 -4.12 -11.22
N ARG A 50 18.58 -4.60 -11.77
CA ARG A 50 19.71 -3.75 -12.21
C ARG A 50 19.36 -2.90 -13.41
N THR A 51 18.61 -3.44 -14.38
CA THR A 51 18.17 -2.68 -15.57
C THR A 51 17.49 -1.37 -15.20
N LEU A 52 16.70 -1.37 -14.12
CA LEU A 52 16.03 -0.17 -13.62
C LEU A 52 16.89 0.62 -12.62
N THR A 53 17.58 -0.06 -11.70
CA THR A 53 18.32 0.60 -10.61
C THR A 53 19.57 1.32 -11.12
N ASP A 54 20.25 0.80 -12.15
CA ASP A 54 21.49 1.38 -12.68
C ASP A 54 21.26 2.71 -13.40
N GLN A 55 20.01 2.99 -13.81
CA GLN A 55 19.62 4.27 -14.41
C GLN A 55 19.37 5.37 -13.36
N VAL A 56 19.09 4.98 -12.10
CA VAL A 56 18.68 5.90 -11.03
C VAL A 56 19.71 6.98 -10.72
N PRO A 57 21.04 6.70 -10.64
CA PRO A 57 22.04 7.73 -10.38
C PRO A 57 21.97 8.90 -11.38
N GLY A 58 21.74 8.62 -12.67
CA GLY A 58 21.62 9.64 -13.71
C GLY A 58 20.37 10.52 -13.60
N LEU A 59 19.37 10.12 -12.82
CA LEU A 59 18.17 10.90 -12.54
C LEU A 59 18.32 11.82 -11.31
N ARG A 60 19.39 11.66 -10.51
CA ARG A 60 19.50 12.34 -9.23
C ARG A 60 19.78 13.83 -9.38
N THR A 61 18.94 14.63 -8.73
CA THR A 61 19.13 16.07 -8.51
C THR A 61 18.72 16.41 -7.08
N ASP A 62 19.25 17.47 -6.49
CA ASP A 62 18.91 17.86 -5.10
C ASP A 62 17.41 18.03 -4.88
N TRP A 63 16.74 18.66 -5.85
CA TRP A 63 15.30 18.85 -5.86
C TRP A 63 14.56 17.52 -5.92
N LEU A 64 14.87 16.65 -6.89
CA LEU A 64 14.16 15.39 -7.07
C LEU A 64 14.40 14.45 -5.89
N THR A 65 15.62 14.42 -5.35
CA THR A 65 15.96 13.67 -4.15
C THR A 65 15.17 14.16 -2.95
N THR A 66 15.06 15.48 -2.75
CA THR A 66 14.22 16.06 -1.69
C THR A 66 12.75 15.66 -1.87
N ALA A 67 12.23 15.72 -3.09
CA ALA A 67 10.86 15.29 -3.39
C ALA A 67 10.64 13.80 -3.08
N MET A 68 11.58 12.93 -3.45
CA MET A 68 11.50 11.48 -3.17
C MET A 68 11.64 11.15 -1.68
N LEU A 69 12.43 11.92 -0.92
CA LEU A 69 12.48 11.81 0.54
C LEU A 69 11.14 12.18 1.17
N VAL A 70 10.52 13.28 0.74
CA VAL A 70 9.20 13.73 1.22
C VAL A 70 8.12 12.69 0.90
N VAL A 71 8.08 12.20 -0.34
CA VAL A 71 7.14 11.15 -0.75
C VAL A 71 7.37 9.88 0.07
N SER A 72 8.63 9.48 0.25
CA SER A 72 8.95 8.29 1.02
C SER A 72 8.54 8.40 2.50
N ALA A 73 8.59 9.59 3.09
CA ALA A 73 8.18 9.79 4.49
C ALA A 73 6.70 9.47 4.72
N LEU A 74 5.84 9.67 3.70
CA LEU A 74 4.43 9.28 3.75
C LEU A 74 4.25 7.75 3.73
N GLY A 75 5.26 7.01 3.27
CA GLY A 75 5.30 5.55 3.36
C GLY A 75 5.91 5.00 4.65
N ASP A 76 6.39 5.85 5.56
CA ASP A 76 7.09 5.42 6.79
C ASP A 76 6.15 4.65 7.71
N ALA A 77 6.63 3.51 8.23
CA ALA A 77 5.84 2.62 9.06
C ALA A 77 5.32 3.30 10.34
N ARG A 78 6.07 4.23 10.94
CA ARG A 78 5.64 4.95 12.15
C ARG A 78 4.48 5.89 11.83
N TYR A 79 4.62 6.69 10.77
CA TYR A 79 3.55 7.59 10.32
C TYR A 79 2.29 6.79 9.97
N LEU A 80 2.44 5.77 9.14
CA LEU A 80 1.35 4.92 8.69
C LEU A 80 0.67 4.14 9.82
N SER A 81 1.41 3.70 10.84
CA SER A 81 0.83 3.05 12.03
C SER A 81 -0.05 4.02 12.82
N VAL A 82 0.45 5.23 13.10
CA VAL A 82 -0.32 6.26 13.82
C VAL A 82 -1.54 6.69 13.00
N PHE A 83 -1.35 6.93 11.70
CA PHE A 83 -2.45 7.30 10.81
C PHE A 83 -3.51 6.19 10.74
N GLY A 84 -3.09 4.93 10.65
CA GLY A 84 -3.98 3.76 10.68
C GLY A 84 -4.82 3.70 11.95
N VAL A 85 -4.22 3.95 13.11
CA VAL A 85 -4.95 4.08 14.39
C VAL A 85 -5.98 5.20 14.32
N VAL A 86 -5.63 6.37 13.79
CA VAL A 86 -6.58 7.48 13.64
C VAL A 86 -7.76 7.12 12.73
N VAL A 87 -7.52 6.39 11.63
CA VAL A 87 -8.61 5.89 10.76
C VAL A 87 -9.54 4.96 11.53
N VAL A 88 -9.00 4.01 12.30
CA VAL A 88 -9.79 3.09 13.13
C VAL A 88 -10.58 3.86 14.18
N LEU A 89 -9.95 4.77 14.93
CA LEU A 89 -10.61 5.59 15.95
C LEU A 89 -11.72 6.46 15.33
N THR A 90 -11.50 7.00 14.13
CA THR A 90 -12.52 7.75 13.40
C THR A 90 -13.74 6.87 13.09
N LEU A 91 -13.53 5.63 12.66
CA LEU A 91 -14.62 4.68 12.40
C LEU A 91 -15.36 4.29 13.70
N LEU A 92 -14.63 4.03 14.79
CA LEU A 92 -15.20 3.70 16.10
C LEU A 92 -16.03 4.87 16.67
N ALA A 93 -15.51 6.09 16.61
CA ALA A 93 -16.20 7.31 17.07
C ALA A 93 -17.53 7.54 16.31
N ARG A 94 -17.63 7.03 15.08
CA ARG A 94 -18.84 7.08 14.24
C ARG A 94 -19.70 5.81 14.35
N ARG A 95 -19.42 4.94 15.33
CA ARG A 95 -20.11 3.66 15.58
C ARG A 95 -20.06 2.66 14.42
N ALA A 96 -19.09 2.79 13.52
CA ALA A 96 -18.87 1.88 12.40
C ALA A 96 -18.02 0.67 12.83
N TRP A 97 -18.48 -0.08 13.84
CA TRP A 97 -17.71 -1.10 14.54
C TRP A 97 -17.16 -2.23 13.64
N ARG A 98 -17.99 -2.75 12.73
CA ARG A 98 -17.58 -3.82 11.80
C ARG A 98 -16.53 -3.33 10.78
N PRO A 99 -16.72 -2.20 10.06
CA PRO A 99 -15.66 -1.60 9.27
C PRO A 99 -14.38 -1.30 10.08
N ALA A 100 -14.52 -0.77 11.30
CA ALA A 100 -13.38 -0.48 12.17
C ALA A 100 -12.58 -1.75 12.51
N ALA A 101 -13.26 -2.86 12.86
CA ALA A 101 -12.62 -4.13 13.14
C ALA A 101 -11.89 -4.71 11.92
N GLY A 102 -12.51 -4.65 10.74
CA GLY A 102 -11.89 -5.11 9.49
C GLY A 102 -10.63 -4.31 9.13
N VAL A 103 -10.71 -2.97 9.23
CA VAL A 103 -9.55 -2.09 9.01
C VAL A 103 -8.46 -2.33 10.05
N ALA A 104 -8.80 -2.42 11.33
CA ALA A 104 -7.83 -2.67 12.41
C ALA A 104 -7.10 -3.99 12.23
N LEU A 105 -7.83 -5.05 11.89
CA LEU A 105 -7.25 -6.37 11.64
C LEU A 105 -6.30 -6.32 10.43
N ALA A 106 -6.76 -5.77 9.30
CA ALA A 106 -5.96 -5.70 8.08
C ALA A 106 -4.67 -4.87 8.28
N TYR A 107 -4.77 -3.72 8.95
CA TYR A 107 -3.64 -2.82 9.19
C TYR A 107 -2.64 -3.40 10.20
N SER A 108 -3.09 -4.24 11.13
CA SER A 108 -2.21 -4.89 12.11
C SER A 108 -1.54 -6.15 11.57
N LEU A 109 -2.24 -6.93 10.74
CA LEU A 109 -1.70 -8.18 10.19
C LEU A 109 -0.65 -7.95 9.10
N LEU A 110 -0.82 -6.93 8.25
CA LEU A 110 0.09 -6.71 7.13
C LEU A 110 1.57 -6.53 7.56
N PRO A 111 1.93 -5.67 8.53
CA PRO A 111 3.32 -5.52 8.96
C PRO A 111 3.92 -6.81 9.52
N ILE A 112 3.11 -7.64 10.18
CA ILE A 112 3.52 -8.95 10.70
C ILE A 112 3.87 -9.87 9.52
N MET A 113 3.00 -9.96 8.51
CA MET A 113 3.26 -10.75 7.31
C MET A 113 4.54 -10.29 6.59
N VAL A 114 4.72 -8.98 6.41
CA VAL A 114 5.93 -8.43 5.79
C VAL A 114 7.19 -8.83 6.55
N ARG A 115 7.19 -8.74 7.89
CA ARG A 115 8.33 -9.12 8.72
C ARG A 115 8.62 -10.62 8.66
N LEU A 116 7.59 -11.46 8.64
CA LEU A 116 7.76 -12.91 8.48
C LEU A 116 8.41 -13.24 7.13
N ILE A 117 7.91 -12.64 6.03
CA ILE A 117 8.50 -12.87 4.70
C ILE A 117 9.95 -12.36 4.67
N LYS A 118 10.24 -11.18 5.25
CA LYS A 118 11.61 -10.67 5.36
C LYS A 118 12.55 -11.64 6.07
N GLY A 119 12.12 -12.20 7.20
CA GLY A 119 12.90 -13.16 7.97
C GLY A 119 13.12 -14.50 7.26
N TRP A 120 12.26 -14.86 6.31
CA TRP A 120 12.41 -16.09 5.52
C TRP A 120 13.23 -15.89 4.26
N VAL A 121 13.06 -14.75 3.59
CA VAL A 121 13.69 -14.47 2.29
C VAL A 121 15.11 -13.93 2.45
N VAL A 122 15.39 -13.14 3.50
CA VAL A 122 16.75 -12.70 3.87
C VAL A 122 17.50 -12.02 2.71
N ARG A 123 16.77 -11.31 1.83
CA ARG A 123 17.36 -10.68 0.65
C ARG A 123 18.15 -9.41 1.02
N PRO A 124 19.38 -9.21 0.51
CA PRO A 124 20.14 -7.98 0.75
C PRO A 124 19.53 -6.77 0.03
N ARG A 125 19.78 -5.56 0.55
CA ARG A 125 19.36 -4.29 -0.03
C ARG A 125 20.36 -3.80 -1.10
N PRO A 126 19.94 -2.93 -2.03
CA PRO A 126 20.87 -2.29 -2.97
C PRO A 126 21.94 -1.47 -2.25
N THR A 127 21.53 -0.69 -1.24
CA THR A 127 22.43 0.09 -0.38
C THR A 127 22.52 -0.56 1.00
N VAL A 128 23.74 -0.91 1.41
CA VAL A 128 24.04 -1.46 2.74
C VAL A 128 23.88 -0.40 3.84
N ASP A 129 23.61 -0.84 5.07
CA ASP A 129 23.64 -0.04 6.30
C ASP A 129 22.54 1.02 6.51
N LEU A 130 21.49 1.06 5.70
CA LEU A 130 20.33 1.96 5.93
C LEU A 130 19.47 1.55 7.15
N TYR A 131 19.46 0.27 7.51
CA TYR A 131 18.54 -0.31 8.50
C TYR A 131 19.20 -1.45 9.27
N GLY A 132 18.78 -1.66 10.53
CA GLY A 132 19.22 -2.77 11.37
C GLY A 132 18.15 -3.85 11.59
N GLY A 133 18.56 -5.02 12.10
CA GLY A 133 17.67 -6.14 12.45
C GLY A 133 16.95 -6.75 11.22
N VAL A 134 15.72 -7.24 11.40
CA VAL A 134 14.88 -7.76 10.29
C VAL A 134 14.61 -6.70 9.21
N GLU A 135 14.65 -5.42 9.58
CA GLU A 135 14.49 -4.33 8.62
C GLU A 135 15.74 -4.14 7.74
N ALA A 136 16.86 -4.82 8.02
CA ALA A 136 18.01 -4.86 7.11
C ALA A 136 17.69 -5.62 5.81
N PHE A 137 16.74 -6.57 5.81
CA PHE A 137 16.36 -7.31 4.61
C PHE A 137 15.45 -6.48 3.68
N SER A 138 15.62 -6.67 2.38
CA SER A 138 14.99 -5.86 1.34
C SER A 138 13.59 -6.38 0.96
N PHE A 139 13.42 -7.69 0.80
CA PHE A 139 12.19 -8.27 0.25
C PHE A 139 11.16 -8.70 1.32
N PRO A 140 9.86 -8.37 1.17
CA PRO A 140 9.30 -7.37 0.29
C PRO A 140 9.45 -5.96 0.91
N SER A 141 9.15 -4.92 0.13
CA SER A 141 9.17 -3.54 0.63
C SER A 141 8.00 -3.26 1.58
N GLY A 142 8.31 -2.96 2.84
CA GLY A 142 7.30 -2.58 3.84
C GLY A 142 6.64 -1.23 3.57
N HIS A 143 7.36 -0.25 3.04
CA HIS A 143 6.79 1.05 2.67
C HIS A 143 5.71 0.88 1.59
N ALA A 144 6.03 0.14 0.52
CA ALA A 144 5.08 -0.13 -0.56
C ALA A 144 3.86 -0.94 -0.08
N ALA A 145 4.09 -1.98 0.73
CA ALA A 145 3.02 -2.79 1.29
C ALA A 145 2.07 -1.97 2.18
N ASN A 146 2.62 -1.22 3.14
CA ASN A 146 1.84 -0.41 4.07
C ASN A 146 1.10 0.72 3.34
N ALA A 147 1.74 1.37 2.37
CA ALA A 147 1.10 2.39 1.55
C ALA A 147 -0.09 1.81 0.78
N MET A 148 0.09 0.66 0.11
CA MET A 148 -0.98 -0.02 -0.63
C MET A 148 -2.17 -0.35 0.27
N MET A 149 -1.91 -0.89 1.46
CA MET A 149 -2.97 -1.22 2.42
C MET A 149 -3.70 0.02 2.94
N ILE A 150 -2.97 1.03 3.41
CA ILE A 150 -3.57 2.14 4.13
C ILE A 150 -4.19 3.17 3.18
N TYR A 151 -3.44 3.60 2.17
CA TYR A 151 -3.97 4.56 1.18
C TYR A 151 -4.95 3.88 0.23
N GLY A 152 -4.72 2.62 -0.14
CA GLY A 152 -5.70 1.82 -0.87
C GLY A 152 -6.97 1.58 -0.05
N GLY A 153 -6.85 1.30 1.25
CA GLY A 153 -7.99 1.19 2.17
C GLY A 153 -8.80 2.48 2.25
N LEU A 154 -8.11 3.62 2.38
CA LEU A 154 -8.76 4.93 2.33
C LEU A 154 -9.42 5.22 0.97
N ALA A 155 -8.80 4.77 -0.13
CA ALA A 155 -9.40 4.87 -1.46
C ALA A 155 -10.67 4.03 -1.57
N VAL A 156 -10.69 2.81 -1.02
CA VAL A 156 -11.89 1.95 -0.93
C VAL A 156 -12.99 2.64 -0.12
N LEU A 157 -12.68 3.16 1.07
CA LEU A 157 -13.66 3.88 1.91
C LEU A 157 -14.22 5.12 1.19
N THR A 158 -13.36 5.87 0.51
CA THR A 158 -13.74 7.03 -0.31
C THR A 158 -14.65 6.61 -1.47
N TRP A 159 -14.30 5.52 -2.15
CA TRP A 159 -15.05 4.98 -3.28
C TRP A 159 -16.44 4.49 -2.91
N MET A 160 -16.60 3.97 -1.70
CA MET A 160 -17.89 3.52 -1.17
C MET A 160 -18.82 4.66 -0.74
N THR A 161 -18.26 5.79 -0.31
CA THR A 161 -19.02 6.83 0.42
C THR A 161 -19.18 8.15 -0.33
N LEU A 162 -18.26 8.46 -1.25
CA LEU A 162 -18.31 9.67 -2.07
C LEU A 162 -18.92 9.35 -3.44
N GLY A 163 -19.61 10.33 -4.02
CA GLY A 163 -20.24 10.24 -5.33
C GLY A 163 -19.55 11.11 -6.39
N GLY A 164 -19.86 10.84 -7.65
CA GLY A 164 -19.44 11.63 -8.81
C GLY A 164 -17.92 11.71 -9.01
N ARG A 165 -17.46 12.82 -9.61
CA ARG A 165 -16.04 13.04 -9.96
C ARG A 165 -15.10 13.04 -8.75
N ARG A 166 -15.58 13.48 -7.58
CA ARG A 166 -14.76 13.57 -6.34
C ARG A 166 -14.20 12.20 -5.93
N ARG A 167 -15.03 11.16 -6.00
CA ARG A 167 -14.63 9.78 -5.71
C ARG A 167 -13.49 9.32 -6.60
N VAL A 168 -13.60 9.57 -7.91
CA VAL A 168 -12.61 9.14 -8.89
C VAL A 168 -11.29 9.88 -8.70
N VAL A 169 -11.35 11.20 -8.52
CA VAL A 169 -10.16 12.03 -8.33
C VAL A 169 -9.42 11.64 -7.05
N ILE A 170 -10.11 11.53 -5.91
CA ILE A 170 -9.46 11.22 -4.63
C ILE A 170 -8.87 9.80 -4.64
N ALA A 171 -9.62 8.81 -5.13
CA ALA A 171 -9.09 7.44 -5.24
C ALA A 171 -7.88 7.38 -6.19
N GLY A 172 -7.91 8.12 -7.30
CA GLY A 172 -6.78 8.23 -8.23
C GLY A 172 -5.54 8.88 -7.61
N LEU A 173 -5.72 9.95 -6.83
CA LEU A 173 -4.62 10.61 -6.11
C LEU A 173 -3.99 9.70 -5.04
N LEU A 174 -4.80 8.94 -4.31
CA LEU A 174 -4.31 7.95 -3.34
C LEU A 174 -3.55 6.81 -4.04
N ALA A 175 -4.05 6.32 -5.17
CA ALA A 175 -3.35 5.31 -5.96
C ALA A 175 -2.01 5.84 -6.52
N LEU A 176 -2.00 7.08 -7.01
CA LEU A 176 -0.77 7.75 -7.44
C LEU A 176 0.23 7.88 -6.29
N LEU A 177 -0.23 8.24 -5.09
CA LEU A 177 0.63 8.31 -3.90
C LEU A 177 1.26 6.95 -3.57
N VAL A 178 0.50 5.86 -3.63
CA VAL A 178 1.03 4.50 -3.42
C VAL A 178 2.14 4.17 -4.40
N VAL A 179 1.91 4.44 -5.69
CA VAL A 179 2.92 4.19 -6.74
C VAL A 179 4.14 5.08 -6.53
N SER A 180 3.96 6.37 -6.23
CA SER A 180 5.05 7.30 -5.97
C SER A 180 5.89 6.87 -4.77
N ILE A 181 5.28 6.33 -3.70
CA ILE A 181 6.01 5.76 -2.55
C ILE A 181 6.83 4.54 -2.98
N ALA A 182 6.28 3.63 -3.78
CA ALA A 182 7.03 2.49 -4.29
C ALA A 182 8.24 2.95 -5.13
N VAL A 183 8.03 3.89 -6.04
CA VAL A 183 9.10 4.46 -6.88
C VAL A 183 10.16 5.17 -6.04
N SER A 184 9.76 5.94 -5.02
CA SER A 184 10.71 6.65 -4.17
C SER A 184 11.67 5.69 -3.46
N ARG A 185 11.23 4.45 -3.14
CA ARG A 185 12.09 3.44 -2.50
C ARG A 185 13.19 2.91 -3.42
N VAL A 186 12.89 2.78 -4.72
CA VAL A 186 13.87 2.41 -5.74
C VAL A 186 14.83 3.57 -5.99
N TYR A 187 14.28 4.79 -6.15
CA TYR A 187 15.08 6.00 -6.38
C TYR A 187 16.11 6.24 -5.26
N LEU A 188 15.69 6.05 -4.01
CA LEU A 188 16.52 6.21 -2.82
C LEU A 188 17.43 4.98 -2.55
N GLY A 189 17.55 4.03 -3.48
CA GLY A 189 18.42 2.85 -3.33
C GLY A 189 18.04 1.92 -2.17
N ALA A 190 16.90 2.13 -1.53
CA ALA A 190 16.53 1.40 -0.34
C ALA A 190 15.98 0.01 -0.65
N HIS A 191 15.41 -0.16 -1.84
CA HIS A 191 14.79 -1.41 -2.28
C HIS A 191 15.04 -1.62 -3.77
N TRP A 192 15.10 -2.90 -4.15
CA TRP A 192 15.06 -3.29 -5.55
C TRP A 192 13.64 -3.08 -6.12
N PRO A 193 13.49 -2.85 -7.44
CA PRO A 193 12.19 -2.78 -8.10
C PRO A 193 11.27 -3.95 -7.75
N SER A 194 11.78 -5.19 -7.81
CA SER A 194 11.03 -6.40 -7.47
C SER A 194 10.54 -6.43 -6.02
N ASP A 195 11.29 -5.88 -5.06
CA ASP A 195 10.84 -5.77 -3.66
C ASP A 195 9.63 -4.86 -3.54
N THR A 196 9.59 -3.77 -4.30
CA THR A 196 8.49 -2.80 -4.28
C THR A 196 7.25 -3.37 -4.95
N LEU A 197 7.40 -4.07 -6.08
CA LEU A 197 6.32 -4.82 -6.73
C LEU A 197 5.74 -5.90 -5.82
N ALA A 198 6.60 -6.67 -5.15
CA ALA A 198 6.16 -7.65 -4.17
C ALA A 198 5.49 -7.01 -2.95
N GLY A 199 5.98 -5.87 -2.48
CA GLY A 199 5.34 -5.10 -1.42
C GLY A 199 3.92 -4.66 -1.80
N LEU A 200 3.76 -4.05 -2.98
CA LEU A 200 2.44 -3.70 -3.54
C LEU A 200 1.53 -4.93 -3.68
N ALA A 201 2.09 -6.06 -4.09
CA ALA A 201 1.34 -7.31 -4.25
C ALA A 201 0.83 -7.86 -2.90
N VAL A 202 1.69 -7.95 -1.87
CA VAL A 202 1.27 -8.38 -0.53
C VAL A 202 0.20 -7.45 0.05
N GLY A 203 0.42 -6.13 -0.05
CA GLY A 203 -0.56 -5.13 0.36
C GLY A 203 -1.86 -5.25 -0.44
N GLY A 204 -1.77 -5.55 -1.73
CA GLY A 204 -2.91 -5.73 -2.64
C GLY A 204 -3.76 -6.95 -2.29
N VAL A 205 -3.17 -8.10 -1.99
CA VAL A 205 -3.90 -9.28 -1.52
C VAL A 205 -4.70 -8.92 -0.27
N MET A 206 -4.06 -8.31 0.72
CA MET A 206 -4.74 -7.95 1.98
C MET A 206 -5.78 -6.83 1.76
N LEU A 207 -5.53 -5.87 0.87
CA LEU A 207 -6.48 -4.82 0.50
C LEU A 207 -7.72 -5.40 -0.18
N THR A 208 -7.58 -6.38 -1.06
CA THR A 208 -8.73 -7.04 -1.71
C THR A 208 -9.59 -7.80 -0.71
N ALA A 209 -8.98 -8.47 0.27
CA ALA A 209 -9.70 -9.11 1.36
C ALA A 209 -10.47 -8.07 2.20
N LEU A 210 -9.82 -6.96 2.58
CA LEU A 210 -10.49 -5.85 3.27
C LEU A 210 -11.65 -5.29 2.44
N ALA A 211 -11.43 -5.04 1.15
CA ALA A 211 -12.47 -4.53 0.25
C ALA A 211 -13.66 -5.49 0.13
N ALA A 212 -13.41 -6.80 0.06
CA ALA A 212 -14.47 -7.81 0.06
C ALA A 212 -15.27 -7.78 1.37
N CYS A 213 -14.59 -7.72 2.52
CA CYS A 213 -15.23 -7.58 3.83
C CYS A 213 -16.08 -6.31 3.94
N LEU A 214 -15.57 -5.17 3.47
CA LEU A 214 -16.28 -3.89 3.53
C LEU A 214 -17.50 -3.85 2.61
N HIS A 215 -17.45 -4.50 1.44
CA HIS A 215 -18.58 -4.56 0.51
C HIS A 215 -19.56 -5.70 0.78
N HIS A 216 -19.30 -6.53 1.79
CA HIS A 216 -20.19 -7.63 2.15
C HIS A 216 -21.57 -7.08 2.59
N PRO A 217 -22.71 -7.66 2.16
CA PRO A 217 -24.05 -7.14 2.49
C PRO A 217 -24.34 -7.05 4.00
N ALA A 218 -23.70 -7.91 4.79
CA ALA A 218 -23.82 -7.88 6.25
C ALA A 218 -23.00 -6.76 6.92
N THR A 219 -22.13 -6.06 6.19
CA THR A 219 -21.31 -4.97 6.73
C THR A 219 -22.13 -3.67 6.72
N PRO A 220 -22.33 -3.03 7.88
CA PRO A 220 -23.02 -1.75 7.97
C PRO A 220 -22.35 -0.69 7.08
N ALA A 221 -23.15 0.23 6.56
CA ALA A 221 -22.65 1.33 5.74
C ALA A 221 -21.61 2.15 6.50
N VAL A 222 -20.52 2.50 5.80
CA VAL A 222 -19.49 3.38 6.34
C VAL A 222 -20.03 4.82 6.35
N PRO A 223 -20.02 5.52 7.50
CA PRO A 223 -20.44 6.92 7.56
C PRO A 223 -19.53 7.78 6.67
N ARG A 224 -20.12 8.60 5.79
CA ARG A 224 -19.38 9.48 4.85
C ARG A 224 -18.36 10.38 5.54
N ALA A 225 -18.65 10.80 6.78
CA ALA A 225 -17.74 11.63 7.55
C ALA A 225 -16.41 10.93 7.86
N ALA A 226 -16.35 9.59 7.93
CA ALA A 226 -15.13 8.88 8.29
C ALA A 226 -14.00 9.06 7.26
N PRO A 227 -14.15 8.72 5.97
CA PRO A 227 -13.10 8.96 4.99
C PRO A 227 -12.79 10.45 4.81
N VAL A 228 -13.78 11.34 4.94
CA VAL A 228 -13.54 12.80 4.87
C VAL A 228 -12.64 13.26 6.03
N THR A 229 -12.93 12.85 7.26
CA THR A 229 -12.09 13.17 8.42
C THR A 229 -10.69 12.58 8.25
N SER A 230 -10.56 11.33 7.80
CA SER A 230 -9.26 10.71 7.56
C SER A 230 -8.45 11.41 6.46
N LEU A 231 -9.10 11.89 5.40
CA LEU A 231 -8.46 12.69 4.35
C LEU A 231 -7.97 14.04 4.90
N CYS A 232 -8.77 14.72 5.72
CA CYS A 232 -8.33 15.96 6.37
C CYS A 232 -7.12 15.72 7.26
N VAL A 233 -7.14 14.65 8.08
CA VAL A 233 -5.99 14.28 8.92
C VAL A 233 -4.75 14.00 8.06
N LEU A 234 -4.88 13.26 6.95
CA LEU A 234 -3.78 12.99 6.03
C LEU A 234 -3.18 14.28 5.47
N CYS A 235 -4.03 15.18 4.96
CA CYS A 235 -3.58 16.45 4.38
C CYS A 235 -2.91 17.38 5.40
N LEU A 236 -3.33 17.33 6.67
CA LEU A 236 -2.76 18.16 7.73
C LEU A 236 -1.48 17.57 8.31
N THR A 237 -1.44 16.25 8.51
CA THR A 237 -0.34 15.58 9.24
C THR A 237 0.77 15.08 8.34
N GLY A 238 0.46 14.69 7.09
CA GLY A 238 1.43 14.13 6.16
C GLY A 238 2.55 15.12 5.82
N PRO A 239 2.25 16.36 5.38
CA PRO A 239 3.26 17.37 5.11
C PRO A 239 4.09 17.72 6.36
N VAL A 240 3.45 17.84 7.51
CA VAL A 240 4.13 18.11 8.80
C VAL A 240 5.12 16.99 9.12
N TYR A 241 4.69 15.73 9.04
CA TYR A 241 5.55 14.58 9.29
C TYR A 241 6.74 14.53 8.32
N ALA A 242 6.49 14.76 7.02
CA ALA A 242 7.55 14.77 6.02
C ALA A 242 8.58 15.88 6.29
N LEU A 243 8.14 17.09 6.66
CA LEU A 243 9.04 18.19 7.00
C LEU A 243 9.86 17.90 8.27
N LEU A 244 9.24 17.34 9.30
CA LEU A 244 9.91 17.01 10.56
C LEU A 244 10.97 15.91 10.38
N THR A 245 10.75 14.96 9.47
CA THR A 245 11.67 13.84 9.25
C THR A 245 12.71 14.10 8.16
N LEU A 246 12.52 15.12 7.33
CA LEU A 246 13.39 15.42 6.20
C LEU A 246 14.88 15.61 6.58
N PRO A 247 15.25 16.33 7.66
CA PRO A 247 16.66 16.50 8.03
C PRO A 247 17.35 15.16 8.33
N ALA A 248 16.69 14.30 9.12
CA ALA A 248 17.21 12.97 9.45
C ALA A 248 17.28 12.06 8.20
N ALA A 249 16.28 12.16 7.32
CA ALA A 249 16.26 11.40 6.07
C ALA A 249 17.41 11.83 5.13
N ARG A 250 17.72 13.13 5.04
CA ARG A 250 18.86 13.62 4.25
C ARG A 250 20.19 13.07 4.74
N VAL A 251 20.39 13.00 6.06
CA VAL A 251 21.59 12.38 6.65
C VAL A 251 21.66 10.90 6.33
N LEU A 252 20.56 10.17 6.51
CA LEU A 252 20.50 8.72 6.26
C LEU A 252 20.80 8.37 4.79
N TYR A 253 20.35 9.20 3.86
CA TYR A 253 20.52 8.99 2.42
C TYR A 253 21.65 9.84 1.82
N HIS A 254 22.53 10.43 2.64
CA HIS A 254 23.61 11.31 2.18
C HIS A 254 24.61 10.60 1.25
N ALA A 255 24.80 9.30 1.43
CA ALA A 255 25.70 8.49 0.59
C ALA A 255 25.17 8.25 -0.84
N LEU A 256 24.00 8.78 -1.19
CA LEU A 256 23.41 8.66 -2.52
C LEU A 256 23.77 9.81 -3.48
N GLY A 257 24.42 10.86 -2.98
CA GLY A 257 24.87 12.02 -3.76
C GLY A 257 26.29 11.84 -4.29
#